data_AF-Q17635-F1
#
_entry.id   AF-Q17635-F1
#
_cell.length_a   1.000
_cell.length_b   1.000
_cell.length_c   1.000
_cell.angle_alpha   90.00
_cell.angle_beta   90.00
_cell.angle_gamma   90.00
#
_symmetry.space_group_name_H-M   'P 1'
#
loop_
_entity.id
_entity.type
_entity.pdbx_description
1 polymer ?
#
loop_
_entity_poly.entity_id
_entity_poly.type
_entity_poly.pdbx_seq_one_letter_code
_entity_poly.pdbx_strand_id
1 'polypeptide(L)'
;MFGDRRKTGGLNLNGRASIAITPTKRFTDYTGSTSVRKTDARPSLSQPRVSLFNTKNSSVAPRDVKSLVSLNGSKIYNFLVEYESSDAPSEQLIMKPRGKNDFIACFELIYQHLSKDYEFPRHERIEEEVSQIFKGLGYPYPLKNSYYQPMGSSHGYPHLLDALSWLIDIIRINSAVSEDTQNILFGDFMEQGKAQEKTLNYAWMTSTFRDYTNDRKAAENPSSSYWDDTKHRLRKYFEQSNEFEDMTKTAASALEMLNYECDEIEADKGNEASLKEEISRIRDDIRKAKDYLEQNLHVKQHMEKELAMVKSEQEEKISENEKVQKMVDDLKNKIELQKQIHGLTGKEVRQMNLDNNKDKEVVLEIQSELDRLSKETWKLKDEDFFKEQKSKFIHLAEQIMKILSGLNIQMNLEPLRAPTNERDLKDYWETLNKIWVPEISRQLHQRKLELETEQSRFSNKAVTAEERIQIQSETLCEAKKNEAREERIRRNERDSWKDARKHIEQRYEQLLNEKEVLLKQMKLDGSLEKEIEDETARMSATGEEHIQKRSQLEAGIRQILDLMVVEIAEIENKKIGFHVQCAGIEKAVL
;
A
#
# COMPACT_ATOMS: atom_id res chain seq x y z
N MET A 1 -55.34 36.05 1.16
CA MET A 1 -55.58 34.98 2.15
C MET A 1 -54.22 34.48 2.66
N PHE A 2 -54.15 34.15 3.95
CA PHE A 2 -52.99 33.75 4.78
C PHE A 2 -51.91 32.93 4.07
N GLY A 3 -50.62 33.27 4.23
CA GLY A 3 -49.69 32.63 5.20
C GLY A 3 -48.75 31.70 4.41
N ASP A 4 -47.42 31.78 4.45
CA ASP A 4 -46.58 31.55 5.61
C ASP A 4 -45.18 32.17 5.44
N ARG A 5 -44.71 32.84 6.49
CA ARG A 5 -43.30 33.17 6.71
C ARG A 5 -42.59 31.94 7.28
N ARG A 6 -41.75 31.26 6.50
CA ARG A 6 -40.77 30.31 7.04
C ARG A 6 -39.47 31.04 7.40
N LYS A 7 -39.28 31.22 8.70
CA LYS A 7 -38.03 31.63 9.35
C LYS A 7 -37.46 30.37 9.99
N THR A 8 -36.45 29.76 9.38
CA THR A 8 -35.57 28.74 9.97
C THR A 8 -34.17 29.35 9.90
N GLY A 9 -33.53 29.77 11.00
CA GLY A 9 -33.28 28.95 12.18
C GLY A 9 -31.97 28.20 11.92
N GLY A 10 -30.88 28.67 12.51
CA GLY A 10 -29.52 28.46 12.05
C GLY A 10 -28.94 27.05 12.26
N LEU A 11 -27.84 26.80 11.55
CA LEU A 11 -26.87 25.77 11.85
C LEU A 11 -25.50 26.46 11.96
N ASN A 12 -25.20 26.87 13.19
CA ASN A 12 -23.89 27.28 13.61
C ASN A 12 -23.21 26.03 14.17
N LEU A 13 -22.35 25.40 13.37
CA LEU A 13 -21.53 24.27 13.79
C LEU A 13 -20.36 24.80 14.63
N ASN A 14 -20.57 24.80 15.96
CA ASN A 14 -19.53 24.62 16.97
C ASN A 14 -18.48 23.60 16.46
N GLY A 15 -17.17 23.75 16.61
CA GLY A 15 -16.43 24.30 17.75
C GLY A 15 -15.44 23.22 18.24
N ARG A 16 -14.21 23.65 18.54
CA ARG A 16 -13.06 22.91 19.14
C ARG A 16 -12.28 21.96 18.22
N ALA A 17 -10.95 21.80 18.36
CA ALA A 17 -9.95 22.46 19.17
C ALA A 17 -8.56 22.25 18.54
N SER A 18 -7.70 23.24 18.72
CA SER A 18 -6.28 23.25 18.37
C SER A 18 -5.51 22.08 19.02
N ILE A 19 -4.70 21.39 18.21
CA ILE A 19 -3.43 20.80 18.67
C ILE A 19 -2.33 21.53 17.91
N ALA A 20 -1.96 22.69 18.44
CA ALA A 20 -0.74 23.37 18.06
C ALA A 20 0.41 22.69 18.81
N ILE A 21 1.21 21.89 18.12
CA ILE A 21 2.58 21.60 18.56
C ILE A 21 3.41 22.80 18.11
N THR A 22 3.45 23.82 18.96
CA THR A 22 4.33 24.98 18.77
C THR A 22 5.78 24.55 19.00
N PRO A 23 6.69 24.75 18.03
CA PRO A 23 8.12 24.56 18.25
C PRO A 23 8.63 25.71 19.12
N THR A 24 9.08 25.36 20.32
CA THR A 24 9.77 26.26 21.24
C THR A 24 11.00 26.87 20.55
N LYS A 25 11.01 28.19 20.55
CA LYS A 25 12.04 29.09 20.02
C LYS A 25 13.42 28.87 20.66
N ARG A 26 14.43 28.99 19.80
CA ARG A 26 15.72 29.69 19.95
C ARG A 26 16.65 29.25 21.08
N PHE A 27 17.86 28.82 20.69
CA PHE A 27 19.09 29.42 21.20
C PHE A 27 20.15 29.42 20.09
N THR A 28 20.42 30.61 19.57
CA THR A 28 21.68 30.97 18.92
C THR A 28 22.68 31.40 20.01
N ASP A 29 23.95 31.17 19.71
CA ASP A 29 25.15 31.74 20.33
C ASP A 29 25.49 31.26 21.75
N TYR A 30 26.61 30.53 21.88
CA TYR A 30 27.79 31.04 22.59
C TYR A 30 28.99 30.10 22.43
N THR A 31 30.01 30.63 21.75
CA THR A 31 31.42 30.28 21.92
C THR A 31 31.87 30.70 23.32
N GLY A 32 32.37 29.79 24.15
CA GLY A 32 32.82 30.15 25.50
C GLY A 32 33.39 28.99 26.30
N SER A 33 34.72 28.94 26.30
CA SER A 33 35.67 28.29 27.20
C SER A 33 35.21 27.75 28.57
N THR A 34 35.97 26.74 29.02
CA THR A 34 36.07 26.09 30.35
C THR A 34 35.16 24.87 30.56
N SER A 35 35.70 23.65 30.55
CA SER A 35 36.46 22.98 31.62
C SER A 35 35.56 22.05 32.45
N VAL A 36 35.98 20.78 32.51
CA VAL A 36 35.69 19.78 33.55
C VAL A 36 34.44 18.88 33.40
N ARG A 37 34.72 17.60 33.07
CA ARG A 37 34.01 16.34 33.46
C ARG A 37 32.61 16.12 32.86
N LYS A 38 32.23 14.94 32.37
CA LYS A 38 32.68 13.58 32.63
C LYS A 38 32.73 12.84 31.29
N THR A 39 33.89 12.30 30.95
CA THR A 39 33.94 11.12 30.09
C THR A 39 33.23 10.01 30.86
N ASP A 40 32.05 9.62 30.41
CA ASP A 40 31.52 8.31 30.77
C ASP A 40 32.60 7.30 30.41
N ALA A 41 33.16 6.68 31.44
CA ALA A 41 34.03 5.55 31.28
C ALA A 41 33.22 4.50 30.54
N ARG A 42 33.42 4.43 29.21
CA ARG A 42 33.11 3.24 28.44
C ARG A 42 33.62 2.07 29.27
N PRO A 43 32.78 1.08 29.63
CA PRO A 43 33.27 -0.12 30.26
C PRO A 43 34.29 -0.69 29.27
N SER A 44 35.56 -0.54 29.64
CA SER A 44 36.65 -1.22 28.98
C SER A 44 36.24 -2.67 28.88
N LEU A 45 36.37 -3.19 27.66
CA LEU A 45 36.22 -4.57 27.25
C LEU A 45 37.07 -5.45 28.18
N SER A 46 36.49 -5.74 29.33
CA SER A 46 36.97 -6.62 30.39
C SER A 46 35.71 -7.15 31.08
N GLN A 47 34.71 -7.53 30.27
CA GLN A 47 33.81 -8.57 30.70
C GLN A 47 34.64 -9.86 30.60
N PRO A 48 34.87 -10.56 31.72
CA PRO A 48 35.61 -11.81 31.68
C PRO A 48 34.84 -12.76 30.77
N ARG A 49 35.47 -13.14 29.64
CA ARG A 49 35.08 -14.33 28.87
C ARG A 49 34.96 -15.47 29.88
N VAL A 50 33.77 -16.04 30.00
CA VAL A 50 33.54 -17.35 30.62
C VAL A 50 34.13 -18.41 29.68
N SER A 51 35.46 -18.44 29.56
CA SER A 51 36.18 -19.53 28.92
C SER A 51 36.29 -20.66 29.93
N LEU A 52 35.37 -21.63 29.84
CA LEU A 52 35.32 -22.79 30.75
C LEU A 52 36.57 -23.68 30.72
N PHE A 53 37.43 -23.58 29.69
CA PHE A 53 38.47 -24.59 29.47
C PHE A 53 39.92 -24.09 29.45
N ASN A 54 40.16 -22.82 29.80
CA ASN A 54 41.54 -22.31 29.91
C ASN A 54 41.80 -21.74 31.31
N THR A 55 41.76 -22.59 32.33
CA THR A 55 42.27 -22.25 33.65
C THR A 55 43.29 -23.29 34.08
N LYS A 56 44.56 -22.96 33.84
CA LYS A 56 45.74 -23.63 34.44
C LYS A 56 45.82 -23.46 35.97
N ASN A 57 44.77 -22.90 36.59
CA ASN A 57 44.56 -22.89 38.03
C ASN A 57 43.28 -23.69 38.26
N SER A 58 43.40 -24.95 38.66
CA SER A 58 42.28 -25.86 38.92
C SER A 58 41.32 -25.25 39.95
N SER A 59 40.25 -24.61 39.49
CA SER A 59 39.12 -24.21 40.34
C SER A 59 38.15 -25.36 40.56
N VAL A 60 38.33 -26.49 39.86
CA VAL A 60 37.57 -27.70 40.12
C VAL A 60 37.96 -28.19 41.51
N ALA A 61 37.05 -27.99 42.46
CA ALA A 61 37.24 -28.43 43.84
C ALA A 61 37.65 -29.91 43.86
N PRO A 62 38.52 -30.33 44.79
CA PRO A 62 38.86 -31.74 44.95
C PRO A 62 37.58 -32.58 45.02
N ARG A 63 37.42 -33.53 44.11
CA ARG A 63 36.24 -34.41 44.09
C ARG A 63 36.36 -35.42 45.21
N ASP A 64 35.36 -35.46 46.08
CA ASP A 64 35.27 -36.48 47.12
C ASP A 64 34.82 -37.81 46.52
N VAL A 65 35.76 -38.50 45.86
CA VAL A 65 35.50 -39.80 45.24
C VAL A 65 35.19 -40.89 46.25
N LYS A 66 35.60 -40.74 47.52
CA LYS A 66 35.45 -41.78 48.54
C LYS A 66 33.99 -41.93 48.98
N SER A 67 33.25 -40.84 49.10
CA SER A 67 31.81 -40.90 49.41
C SER A 67 30.97 -41.40 48.23
N LEU A 68 31.48 -41.31 47.00
CA LEU A 68 30.77 -41.67 45.78
C LEU A 68 31.01 -43.12 45.30
N VAL A 69 31.90 -43.88 45.95
CA VAL A 69 32.29 -45.24 45.51
C VAL A 69 31.07 -46.14 45.28
N SER A 70 30.16 -46.22 46.26
CA SER A 70 28.95 -47.05 46.15
C SER A 70 28.03 -46.58 45.03
N LEU A 71 27.81 -45.26 44.91
CA LEU A 71 26.96 -44.69 43.87
C LEU A 71 27.52 -44.97 42.46
N ASN A 72 28.82 -44.76 42.28
CA ASN A 72 29.51 -45.00 41.03
C ASN A 72 29.50 -46.48 40.67
N GLY A 73 29.74 -47.36 41.65
CA GLY A 73 29.64 -48.81 41.46
C GLY A 73 28.26 -49.27 40.99
N SER A 74 27.20 -48.85 41.69
CA SER A 74 25.83 -49.21 41.30
C SER A 74 25.43 -48.64 39.94
N LYS A 75 25.90 -47.44 39.60
CA LYS A 75 25.64 -46.85 38.28
C LYS A 75 26.32 -47.62 37.15
N ILE A 76 27.58 -48.02 37.33
CA ILE A 76 28.31 -48.83 36.36
C ILE A 76 27.62 -50.19 36.19
N TYR A 77 27.26 -50.82 37.31
CA TYR A 77 26.54 -52.08 37.29
C TYR A 77 25.19 -51.96 36.56
N ASN A 78 24.38 -50.96 36.89
CA ASN A 78 23.08 -50.74 36.26
C ASN A 78 23.20 -50.50 34.75
N PHE A 79 24.21 -49.73 34.32
CA PHE A 79 24.47 -49.50 32.90
C PHE A 79 24.86 -50.80 32.18
N LEU A 80 25.79 -51.58 32.73
CA LEU A 80 26.21 -52.83 32.10
C LEU A 80 25.08 -53.87 32.06
N VAL A 81 24.23 -53.93 33.08
CA VAL A 81 23.02 -54.79 33.07
C VAL A 81 22.02 -54.34 32.01
N GLU A 82 21.84 -53.02 31.83
CA GLU A 82 20.92 -52.44 30.84
C GLU A 82 21.31 -52.80 29.40
N TYR A 83 22.61 -52.80 29.06
CA TYR A 83 23.08 -53.02 27.69
C TYR A 83 23.55 -54.45 27.39
N GLU A 84 24.22 -55.14 28.31
CA GLU A 84 24.85 -56.44 28.04
C GLU A 84 23.99 -57.64 28.50
N SER A 85 22.96 -57.43 29.32
CA SER A 85 21.93 -58.40 29.82
C SER A 85 22.41 -59.73 30.43
N SER A 86 23.36 -60.46 29.83
CA SER A 86 23.86 -61.79 30.21
C SER A 86 25.32 -61.80 30.68
N ASP A 87 26.18 -60.88 30.20
CA ASP A 87 27.63 -60.90 30.49
C ASP A 87 28.10 -59.79 31.46
N ALA A 88 27.15 -59.12 32.12
CA ALA A 88 27.46 -58.04 33.05
C ALA A 88 28.27 -58.55 34.27
N PRO A 89 29.45 -57.96 34.58
CA PRO A 89 30.21 -58.32 35.77
C PRO A 89 29.41 -58.00 37.04
N SER A 90 29.60 -58.82 38.08
CA SER A 90 28.89 -58.59 39.35
C SER A 90 29.26 -57.24 39.95
N GLU A 91 28.31 -56.58 40.64
CA GLU A 91 28.55 -55.29 41.30
C GLU A 91 29.76 -55.34 42.26
N GLN A 92 29.97 -56.48 42.91
CA GLN A 92 31.15 -56.70 43.77
C GLN A 92 32.47 -56.73 42.98
N LEU A 93 32.49 -57.31 41.77
CA LEU A 93 33.67 -57.35 40.91
C LEU A 93 34.00 -55.95 40.37
N ILE A 94 32.97 -55.19 40.01
CA ILE A 94 33.11 -53.79 39.60
C ILE A 94 33.70 -52.97 40.77
N MET A 95 33.21 -53.17 42.00
CA MET A 95 33.67 -52.42 43.17
C MET A 95 35.04 -52.86 43.70
N LYS A 96 35.39 -54.13 43.52
CA LYS A 96 36.65 -54.74 43.95
C LYS A 96 37.17 -55.68 42.86
N PRO A 97 37.87 -55.16 41.84
CA PRO A 97 38.42 -55.98 40.77
C PRO A 97 39.50 -56.91 41.33
N ARG A 98 39.57 -58.14 40.80
CA ARG A 98 40.57 -59.15 41.20
C ARG A 98 41.92 -58.90 40.53
N GLY A 99 41.92 -58.18 39.40
CA GLY A 99 43.13 -57.78 38.69
C GLY A 99 42.87 -56.71 37.63
N LYS A 100 43.90 -56.38 36.85
CA LYS A 100 43.83 -55.37 35.79
C LYS A 100 42.82 -55.73 34.69
N ASN A 101 42.71 -57.01 34.34
CA ASN A 101 41.84 -57.48 33.27
C ASN A 101 40.35 -57.22 33.55
N ASP A 102 39.91 -57.29 34.82
CA ASP A 102 38.51 -56.99 35.16
C ASP A 102 38.17 -55.51 34.87
N PHE A 103 39.11 -54.60 35.15
CA PHE A 103 38.94 -53.18 34.83
C PHE A 103 39.00 -52.92 33.32
N ILE A 104 39.93 -53.55 32.59
CA ILE A 104 40.03 -53.40 31.12
C ILE A 104 38.73 -53.86 30.48
N ALA A 105 38.20 -55.01 30.87
CA ALA A 105 36.93 -55.52 30.36
C ALA A 105 35.79 -54.54 30.63
N CYS A 106 35.68 -53.99 31.85
CA CYS A 106 34.66 -52.98 32.16
C CYS A 106 34.82 -51.71 31.32
N PHE A 107 36.04 -51.21 31.17
CA PHE A 107 36.32 -50.01 30.38
C PHE A 107 36.01 -50.21 28.90
N GLU A 108 36.46 -51.33 28.32
CA GLU A 108 36.26 -51.68 26.92
C GLU A 108 34.77 -51.80 26.60
N LEU A 109 34.00 -52.55 27.41
CA LEU A 109 32.55 -52.67 27.25
C LEU A 109 31.84 -51.31 27.26
N ILE A 110 32.22 -50.42 28.19
CA ILE A 110 31.62 -49.09 28.27
C ILE A 110 32.03 -48.24 27.05
N TYR A 111 33.32 -48.23 26.70
CA TYR A 111 33.83 -47.38 25.62
C TYR A 111 33.38 -47.84 24.21
N GLN A 112 33.06 -49.13 24.04
CA GLN A 112 32.49 -49.67 22.80
C GLN A 112 31.14 -49.05 22.42
N HIS A 113 30.42 -48.41 23.35
CA HIS A 113 29.24 -47.60 23.02
C HIS A 113 29.57 -46.31 22.25
N LEU A 114 30.81 -45.83 22.32
CA LEU A 114 31.29 -44.68 21.54
C LEU A 114 32.01 -45.15 20.26
N SER A 115 32.80 -46.23 20.34
CA SER A 115 33.55 -46.79 19.22
C SER A 115 33.43 -48.32 19.21
N LYS A 116 32.53 -48.85 18.39
CA LYS A 116 32.21 -50.29 18.36
C LYS A 116 33.39 -51.20 17.99
N ASP A 117 34.37 -50.66 17.29
CA ASP A 117 35.58 -51.34 16.83
C ASP A 117 36.74 -51.29 17.84
N TYR A 118 36.52 -50.68 19.01
CA TYR A 118 37.56 -50.58 20.03
C TYR A 118 37.81 -51.93 20.72
N GLU A 119 39.03 -52.43 20.57
CA GLU A 119 39.61 -53.51 21.40
C GLU A 119 40.81 -52.91 22.13
N PHE A 120 40.93 -53.16 23.44
CA PHE A 120 42.07 -52.66 24.20
C PHE A 120 43.39 -53.23 23.64
N PRO A 121 44.39 -52.39 23.27
CA PRO A 121 45.63 -52.88 22.68
C PRO A 121 46.44 -53.72 23.67
N ARG A 122 46.63 -55.01 23.38
CA ARG A 122 47.26 -55.98 24.31
C ARG A 122 48.70 -55.65 24.72
N HIS A 123 49.38 -54.78 23.97
CA HIS A 123 50.77 -54.40 24.19
C HIS A 123 50.94 -53.07 24.92
N GLU A 124 49.85 -52.34 25.18
CA GLU A 124 49.90 -51.03 25.84
C GLU A 124 49.69 -51.11 27.35
N ARG A 125 50.25 -50.11 28.02
CA ARG A 125 50.04 -49.93 29.46
C ARG A 125 48.67 -49.33 29.70
N ILE A 126 47.91 -49.97 30.58
CA ILE A 126 46.57 -49.52 30.98
C ILE A 126 46.57 -48.05 31.43
N GLU A 127 47.58 -47.63 32.19
CA GLU A 127 47.69 -46.25 32.66
C GLU A 127 47.91 -45.23 31.53
N GLU A 128 48.55 -45.61 30.43
CA GLU A 128 48.84 -44.72 29.29
C GLU A 128 47.61 -44.61 28.40
N GLU A 129 47.06 -45.75 27.96
CA GLU A 129 45.92 -45.81 27.04
C GLU A 129 44.64 -45.22 27.66
N VAL A 130 44.25 -45.69 28.86
CA VAL A 130 43.00 -45.26 29.51
C VAL A 130 43.07 -43.78 29.90
N SER A 131 44.19 -43.33 30.47
CA SER A 131 44.33 -41.91 30.85
C SER A 131 44.36 -41.00 29.62
N GLN A 132 44.91 -41.47 28.49
CA GLN A 132 44.90 -40.73 27.23
C GLN A 132 43.48 -40.61 26.67
N ILE A 133 42.70 -41.69 26.66
CA ILE A 133 41.30 -41.66 26.22
C ILE A 133 40.48 -40.69 27.08
N PHE A 134 40.54 -40.81 28.41
CA PHE A 134 39.81 -39.89 29.31
C PHE A 134 40.23 -38.44 29.12
N LYS A 135 41.53 -38.18 28.90
CA LYS A 135 42.02 -36.83 28.59
C LYS A 135 41.47 -36.32 27.25
N GLY A 136 41.41 -37.18 26.23
CA GLY A 136 40.84 -36.86 24.92
C GLY A 136 39.34 -36.57 24.97
N LEU A 137 38.60 -37.28 25.82
CA LEU A 137 37.17 -37.04 26.08
C LEU A 137 36.90 -35.81 26.95
N GLY A 138 37.93 -35.19 27.53
CA GLY A 138 37.78 -34.00 28.37
C GLY A 138 37.42 -34.29 29.84
N TYR A 139 37.79 -35.45 30.37
CA TYR A 139 37.57 -35.77 31.79
C TYR A 139 38.25 -34.74 32.69
N PRO A 140 37.52 -34.08 33.62
CA PRO A 140 38.02 -32.91 34.34
C PRO A 140 39.09 -33.21 35.40
N TYR A 141 39.26 -34.46 35.83
CA TYR A 141 40.20 -34.83 36.89
C TYR A 141 41.36 -35.67 36.34
N PRO A 142 42.63 -35.28 36.56
CA PRO A 142 43.76 -36.04 36.06
C PRO A 142 43.86 -37.42 36.73
N LEU A 143 43.90 -38.48 35.93
CA LEU A 143 44.15 -39.85 36.41
C LEU A 143 45.65 -40.06 36.58
N LYS A 144 46.08 -40.34 37.82
CA LYS A 144 47.49 -40.61 38.15
C LYS A 144 47.81 -42.07 37.88
N ASN A 145 49.02 -42.36 37.40
CA ASN A 145 49.50 -43.74 37.17
C ASN A 145 49.39 -44.61 38.43
N SER A 146 49.55 -44.02 39.62
CA SER A 146 49.40 -44.72 40.91
C SER A 146 47.99 -45.23 41.18
N TYR A 147 46.96 -44.75 40.48
CA TYR A 147 45.59 -45.21 40.67
C TYR A 147 45.36 -46.62 40.11
N TYR A 148 46.17 -47.04 39.13
CA TYR A 148 46.11 -48.35 38.49
C TYR A 148 46.94 -49.43 39.22
N GLN A 149 47.72 -49.06 40.26
CA GLN A 149 48.69 -49.94 40.90
C GLN A 149 48.66 -49.82 42.45
N PRO A 150 48.16 -50.83 43.19
CA PRO A 150 47.45 -52.02 42.73
C PRO A 150 46.01 -51.71 42.32
N MET A 151 45.48 -52.49 41.37
CA MET A 151 44.07 -52.43 40.97
C MET A 151 43.19 -52.80 42.18
N GLY A 152 42.15 -52.00 42.46
CA GLY A 152 41.32 -52.16 43.67
C GLY A 152 41.89 -51.52 44.94
N SER A 153 42.93 -50.68 44.85
CA SER A 153 43.46 -49.95 46.01
C SER A 153 42.41 -49.02 46.66
N SER A 154 42.42 -48.93 47.99
CA SER A 154 41.46 -48.10 48.77
C SER A 154 41.54 -46.60 48.47
N HIS A 155 42.65 -46.14 47.88
CA HIS A 155 42.89 -44.74 47.55
C HIS A 155 42.76 -44.43 46.06
N GLY A 156 43.28 -45.29 45.19
CA GLY A 156 43.33 -45.03 43.75
C GLY A 156 42.05 -45.46 43.02
N TYR A 157 41.49 -46.61 43.39
CA TYR A 157 40.34 -47.18 42.68
C TYR A 157 39.06 -46.32 42.71
N PRO A 158 38.74 -45.59 43.80
CA PRO A 158 37.63 -44.62 43.80
C PRO A 158 37.70 -43.60 42.66
N HIS A 159 38.90 -43.15 42.27
CA HIS A 159 39.07 -42.21 41.16
C HIS A 159 38.81 -42.87 39.79
N LEU A 160 39.16 -44.15 39.63
CA LEU A 160 38.92 -44.89 38.40
C LEU A 160 37.44 -45.23 38.22
N LEU A 161 36.75 -45.64 39.29
CA LEU A 161 35.30 -45.84 39.28
C LEU A 161 34.55 -44.57 38.94
N ASP A 162 35.01 -43.44 39.48
CA ASP A 162 34.42 -42.13 39.20
C ASP A 162 34.59 -41.70 37.74
N ALA A 163 35.74 -42.03 37.13
CA ALA A 163 35.96 -41.80 35.70
C ALA A 163 35.07 -42.70 34.82
N LEU A 164 34.95 -44.00 35.14
CA LEU A 164 34.03 -44.91 34.43
C LEU A 164 32.56 -44.47 34.56
N SER A 165 32.15 -44.07 35.76
CA SER A 165 30.82 -43.51 36.03
C SER A 165 30.57 -42.24 35.19
N TRP A 166 31.57 -41.38 35.04
CA TRP A 166 31.49 -40.21 34.17
C TRP A 166 31.42 -40.58 32.69
N LEU A 167 32.17 -41.58 32.24
CA LEU A 167 32.09 -42.07 30.85
C LEU A 167 30.68 -42.51 30.47
N ILE A 168 29.99 -43.17 31.40
CA ILE A 168 28.57 -43.55 31.24
C ILE A 168 27.68 -42.33 31.07
N ASP A 169 27.90 -41.24 31.83
CA ASP A 169 27.13 -40.00 31.63
C ASP A 169 27.34 -39.44 30.23
N ILE A 170 28.58 -39.43 29.75
CA ILE A 170 28.91 -38.97 28.40
C ILE A 170 28.20 -39.81 27.34
N ILE A 171 28.18 -41.14 27.48
CA ILE A 171 27.47 -42.03 26.57
C ILE A 171 25.97 -41.75 26.56
N ARG A 172 25.36 -41.58 27.75
CA ARG A 172 23.93 -41.27 27.87
C ARG A 172 23.58 -39.91 27.27
N ILE A 173 24.39 -38.89 27.51
CA ILE A 173 24.22 -37.56 26.91
C ILE A 173 24.35 -37.65 25.39
N ASN A 174 25.39 -38.33 24.89
CA ASN A 174 25.60 -38.49 23.45
C ASN A 174 24.41 -39.21 22.78
N SER A 175 23.88 -40.25 23.42
CA SER A 175 22.71 -40.98 22.91
C SER A 175 21.46 -40.10 22.86
N ALA A 176 21.18 -39.36 23.95
CA ALA A 176 20.03 -38.45 24.01
C ALA A 176 20.11 -37.31 22.99
N VAL A 177 21.31 -36.73 22.79
CA VAL A 177 21.52 -35.67 21.80
C VAL A 177 21.41 -36.22 20.38
N SER A 178 21.98 -37.41 20.11
CA SER A 178 21.96 -38.04 18.78
C SER A 178 20.53 -38.30 18.28
N GLU A 179 19.60 -38.67 19.16
CA GLU A 179 18.19 -38.89 18.79
C GLU A 179 17.48 -37.61 18.34
N ASP A 180 17.83 -36.45 18.91
CA ASP A 180 17.16 -35.16 18.63
C ASP A 180 18.01 -34.21 17.77
N THR A 181 19.16 -34.66 17.26
CA THR A 181 20.16 -33.78 16.61
C THR A 181 19.59 -33.05 15.39
N GLN A 182 18.73 -33.69 14.59
CA GLN A 182 18.11 -33.04 13.43
C GLN A 182 17.18 -31.89 13.84
N ASN A 183 16.41 -32.04 14.92
CA ASN A 183 15.56 -30.96 15.44
C ASN A 183 16.40 -29.86 16.10
N ILE A 184 17.47 -30.24 16.81
CA ILE A 184 18.40 -29.28 17.43
C ILE A 184 19.10 -28.43 16.36
N LEU A 185 19.54 -29.03 15.24
CA LEU A 185 20.26 -28.33 14.16
C LEU A 185 19.35 -27.61 13.17
N PHE A 186 18.21 -28.22 12.80
CA PHE A 186 17.34 -27.77 11.70
C PHE A 186 15.90 -27.52 12.10
N GLY A 187 15.61 -27.28 13.38
CA GLY A 187 14.25 -27.00 13.88
C GLY A 187 13.53 -25.86 13.14
N ASP A 188 12.34 -25.50 13.62
CA ASP A 188 11.31 -24.66 12.96
C ASP A 188 11.74 -23.30 12.35
N PHE A 189 12.99 -22.89 12.52
CA PHE A 189 13.55 -21.64 12.02
C PHE A 189 13.87 -21.63 10.52
N MET A 190 13.89 -22.79 9.85
CA MET A 190 14.27 -22.89 8.43
C MET A 190 13.05 -22.98 7.49
N GLU A 191 13.10 -22.25 6.36
CA GLU A 191 12.12 -22.39 5.27
C GLU A 191 12.07 -23.85 4.79
N GLN A 192 10.87 -24.44 4.72
CA GLN A 192 10.68 -25.88 4.47
C GLN A 192 11.50 -26.45 3.29
N GLY A 193 11.60 -25.71 2.17
CA GLY A 193 12.40 -26.15 1.01
C GLY A 193 13.92 -26.17 1.26
N LYS A 194 14.46 -25.17 1.95
CA LYS A 194 15.89 -25.13 2.33
C LYS A 194 16.19 -26.06 3.50
N ALA A 195 15.22 -26.24 4.39
CA ALA A 195 15.30 -27.17 5.50
C ALA A 195 15.47 -28.59 4.96
N GLN A 196 14.64 -28.99 4.00
CA GLN A 196 14.76 -30.29 3.33
C GLN A 196 16.16 -30.51 2.76
N GLU A 197 16.67 -29.64 1.89
CA GLU A 197 18.01 -29.81 1.31
C GLU A 197 19.11 -29.95 2.38
N LYS A 198 19.12 -29.08 3.39
CA LYS A 198 20.15 -29.12 4.45
C LYS A 198 20.01 -30.34 5.36
N THR A 199 18.79 -30.71 5.73
CA THR A 199 18.50 -31.91 6.53
C THR A 199 18.90 -33.17 5.77
N LEU A 200 18.61 -33.22 4.46
CA LEU A 200 19.00 -34.31 3.57
C LEU A 200 20.52 -34.42 3.49
N ASN A 201 21.21 -33.30 3.27
CA ASN A 201 22.67 -33.24 3.21
C ASN A 201 23.32 -33.67 4.54
N TYR A 202 22.80 -33.21 5.67
CA TYR A 202 23.28 -33.60 6.99
C TYR A 202 23.04 -35.09 7.30
N ALA A 203 21.87 -35.63 6.94
CA ALA A 203 21.58 -37.05 7.09
C ALA A 203 22.56 -37.91 6.29
N TRP A 204 22.87 -37.50 5.06
CA TRP A 204 23.88 -38.15 4.23
C TRP A 204 25.28 -38.11 4.88
N MET A 205 25.73 -36.93 5.29
CA MET A 205 27.05 -36.76 5.94
C MET A 205 27.16 -37.56 7.24
N THR A 206 26.12 -37.53 8.07
CA THR A 206 26.09 -38.24 9.34
C THR A 206 26.08 -39.75 9.14
N SER A 207 25.28 -40.25 8.19
CA SER A 207 25.24 -41.67 7.88
C SER A 207 26.58 -42.16 7.34
N THR A 208 27.17 -41.43 6.38
CA THR A 208 28.46 -41.82 5.78
C THR A 208 29.61 -41.72 6.78
N PHE A 209 29.62 -40.70 7.65
CA PHE A 209 30.57 -40.60 8.74
C PHE A 209 30.39 -41.74 9.75
N ARG A 210 29.16 -42.09 10.11
CA ARG A 210 28.87 -43.22 11.02
C ARG A 210 29.32 -44.56 10.43
N ASP A 211 29.08 -44.77 9.14
CA ASP A 211 29.52 -45.98 8.44
C ASP A 211 31.06 -46.04 8.42
N TYR A 212 31.73 -44.90 8.19
CA TYR A 212 33.18 -44.76 8.29
C TYR A 212 33.71 -45.06 9.71
N THR A 213 33.06 -44.57 10.77
CA THR A 213 33.49 -44.84 12.15
C THR A 213 33.23 -46.28 12.58
N ASN A 214 32.19 -46.94 12.04
CA ASN A 214 31.88 -48.33 12.38
C ASN A 214 32.80 -49.34 11.69
N ASP A 215 33.20 -49.06 10.44
CA ASP A 215 34.09 -49.94 9.66
C ASP A 215 35.10 -49.13 8.84
N ARG A 216 36.04 -48.52 9.56
CA ARG A 216 37.09 -47.69 8.97
C ARG A 216 37.93 -48.46 7.95
N LYS A 217 38.16 -49.75 8.19
CA LYS A 217 38.96 -50.62 7.31
C LYS A 217 38.27 -50.83 5.96
N ALA A 218 36.94 -50.99 5.94
CA ALA A 218 36.20 -51.11 4.69
C ALA A 218 36.19 -49.81 3.88
N ALA A 219 36.14 -48.64 4.53
CA ALA A 219 36.14 -47.34 3.85
C ALA A 219 37.52 -46.96 3.29
N GLU A 220 38.60 -47.27 4.01
CA GLU A 220 39.98 -47.00 3.58
C GLU A 220 40.41 -47.83 2.36
N ASN A 221 39.76 -48.97 2.09
CA ASN A 221 40.03 -49.78 0.91
C ASN A 221 39.20 -49.29 -0.30
N PRO A 222 39.81 -48.71 -1.36
CA PRO A 222 39.09 -48.23 -2.54
C PRO A 222 38.36 -49.34 -3.31
N SER A 223 38.78 -50.60 -3.16
CA SER A 223 38.18 -51.77 -3.82
C SER A 223 37.09 -52.45 -2.99
N SER A 224 36.71 -51.86 -1.86
CA SER A 224 35.63 -52.37 -1.00
C SER A 224 34.26 -52.16 -1.63
N SER A 225 33.34 -53.13 -1.43
CA SER A 225 31.92 -53.02 -1.77
C SER A 225 31.28 -51.74 -1.21
N TYR A 226 31.82 -51.21 -0.11
CA TYR A 226 31.37 -49.98 0.54
C TYR A 226 31.15 -48.81 -0.43
N TRP A 227 32.07 -48.58 -1.38
CA TRP A 227 31.98 -47.45 -2.30
C TRP A 227 30.90 -47.65 -3.39
N ASP A 228 30.70 -48.89 -3.83
CA ASP A 228 29.65 -49.22 -4.79
C ASP A 228 28.26 -49.14 -4.13
N ASP A 229 28.13 -49.66 -2.91
CA ASP A 229 26.91 -49.54 -2.11
C ASP A 229 26.59 -48.08 -1.78
N THR A 230 27.61 -47.27 -1.48
CA THR A 230 27.44 -45.84 -1.21
C THR A 230 27.03 -45.06 -2.45
N LYS A 231 27.64 -45.31 -3.62
CA LYS A 231 27.19 -44.71 -4.89
C LYS A 231 25.75 -45.09 -5.23
N HIS A 232 25.38 -46.35 -5.00
CA HIS A 232 24.01 -46.81 -5.26
C HIS A 232 22.99 -46.16 -4.32
N ARG A 233 23.32 -46.04 -3.02
CA ARG A 233 22.50 -45.30 -2.05
C ARG A 233 22.31 -43.83 -2.45
N LEU A 234 23.38 -43.14 -2.85
CA LEU A 234 23.32 -41.75 -3.28
C LEU A 234 22.42 -41.58 -4.50
N ARG A 235 22.57 -42.46 -5.50
CA ARG A 235 21.73 -42.45 -6.70
C ARG A 235 20.25 -42.65 -6.37
N LYS A 236 19.93 -43.67 -5.57
CA LYS A 236 18.55 -43.94 -5.13
C LYS A 236 17.97 -42.73 -4.39
N TYR A 237 18.80 -42.05 -3.60
CA TYR A 237 18.42 -40.84 -2.87
C TYR A 237 18.05 -39.68 -3.80
N PHE A 238 18.83 -39.47 -4.87
CA PHE A 238 18.52 -38.46 -5.90
C PHE A 238 17.29 -38.83 -6.74
N GLU A 239 17.12 -40.10 -7.09
CA GLU A 239 15.95 -40.58 -7.86
C GLU A 239 14.64 -40.49 -7.07
N GLN A 240 14.70 -40.53 -5.74
CA GLN A 240 13.53 -40.34 -4.87
C GLN A 240 13.21 -38.87 -4.59
N SER A 241 14.16 -37.96 -4.83
CA SER A 241 13.90 -36.52 -4.73
C SER A 241 13.27 -36.03 -6.04
N ASN A 242 11.96 -35.79 -6.04
CA ASN A 242 11.21 -35.24 -7.19
C ASN A 242 11.68 -33.83 -7.61
N GLU A 243 12.61 -33.21 -6.90
CA GLU A 243 13.09 -31.85 -7.12
C GLU A 243 13.56 -31.61 -8.56
N PHE A 244 14.30 -32.54 -9.18
CA PHE A 244 14.78 -32.35 -10.55
C PHE A 244 13.67 -32.47 -11.59
N GLU A 245 12.69 -33.35 -11.38
CA GLU A 245 11.55 -33.48 -12.29
C GLU A 245 10.67 -32.22 -12.22
N ASP A 246 10.42 -31.71 -11.01
CA ASP A 246 9.63 -30.49 -10.79
C ASP A 246 10.34 -29.23 -11.34
N MET A 247 11.65 -29.11 -11.12
CA MET A 247 12.44 -28.02 -11.73
C MET A 247 12.41 -28.08 -13.26
N THR A 248 12.52 -29.28 -13.84
CA THR A 248 12.48 -29.46 -15.30
C THR A 248 11.12 -29.08 -15.88
N LYS A 249 10.02 -29.50 -15.23
CA LYS A 249 8.65 -29.11 -15.62
C LYS A 249 8.43 -27.60 -15.53
N THR A 250 8.91 -26.97 -14.45
CA THR A 250 8.78 -25.52 -14.25
C THR A 250 9.52 -24.74 -15.32
N ALA A 251 10.76 -25.15 -15.64
CA ALA A 251 11.54 -24.51 -16.70
C ALA A 251 10.91 -24.69 -18.09
N ALA A 252 10.35 -25.87 -18.39
CA ALA A 252 9.66 -26.12 -19.65
C ALA A 252 8.40 -25.25 -19.81
N SER A 253 7.58 -25.14 -18.76
CA SER A 253 6.38 -24.28 -18.78
C SER A 253 6.73 -22.80 -18.94
N ALA A 254 7.79 -22.32 -18.28
CA ALA A 254 8.26 -20.95 -18.43
C ALA A 254 8.70 -20.63 -19.87
N LEU A 255 9.38 -21.57 -20.53
CA LEU A 255 9.78 -21.42 -21.94
C LEU A 255 8.58 -21.39 -22.89
N GLU A 256 7.56 -22.19 -22.64
CA GLU A 256 6.34 -22.21 -23.46
C GLU A 256 5.57 -20.89 -23.36
N MET A 257 5.40 -20.34 -22.15
CA MET A 257 4.76 -19.03 -21.96
C MET A 257 5.54 -17.91 -22.64
N LEU A 258 6.87 -17.92 -22.52
CA LEU A 258 7.70 -16.86 -23.11
C LEU A 258 7.62 -16.88 -24.65
N ASN A 259 7.59 -18.07 -25.26
CA ASN A 259 7.40 -18.19 -26.70
C ASN A 259 6.03 -17.66 -27.14
N TYR A 260 4.96 -17.96 -26.39
CA TYR A 260 3.63 -17.43 -26.68
C TYR A 260 3.58 -15.90 -26.61
N GLU A 261 4.17 -15.29 -25.58
CA GLU A 261 4.25 -13.82 -25.46
C GLU A 261 5.05 -13.20 -26.61
N CYS A 262 6.15 -13.83 -27.04
CA CYS A 262 6.92 -13.39 -28.19
C CYS A 262 6.08 -13.43 -29.49
N ASP A 263 5.33 -14.51 -29.72
CA ASP A 263 4.48 -14.66 -30.90
C ASP A 263 3.35 -13.61 -30.95
N GLU A 264 2.73 -13.32 -29.80
CA GLU A 264 1.69 -12.28 -29.67
C GLU A 264 2.24 -10.89 -30.01
N ILE A 265 3.42 -10.56 -29.49
CA ILE A 265 4.10 -9.29 -29.78
C ILE A 265 4.51 -9.20 -31.25
N GLU A 266 4.97 -10.31 -31.85
CA GLU A 266 5.33 -10.34 -33.27
C GLU A 266 4.11 -10.16 -34.19
N ALA A 267 2.95 -10.69 -33.82
CA ALA A 267 1.70 -10.48 -34.54
C ALA A 267 1.26 -9.00 -34.53
N ASP A 268 1.47 -8.29 -33.43
CA ASP A 268 1.08 -6.89 -33.25
C ASP A 268 2.03 -5.87 -33.94
N LYS A 269 3.22 -6.29 -34.35
CA LYS A 269 4.24 -5.42 -34.98
C LYS A 269 3.74 -4.71 -36.24
N GLY A 270 2.74 -5.26 -36.94
CA GLY A 270 2.11 -4.64 -38.11
C GLY A 270 1.20 -3.44 -37.79
N ASN A 271 0.72 -3.33 -36.54
CA ASN A 271 -0.26 -2.31 -36.14
C ASN A 271 0.37 -1.00 -35.66
N GLU A 272 1.70 -0.95 -35.45
CA GLU A 272 2.38 0.23 -34.90
C GLU A 272 2.18 1.50 -35.76
N ALA A 273 2.20 1.36 -37.09
CA ALA A 273 1.99 2.47 -38.00
C ALA A 273 0.55 3.01 -37.93
N SER A 274 -0.45 2.11 -37.88
CA SER A 274 -1.86 2.46 -37.74
C SER A 274 -2.13 3.16 -36.41
N LEU A 275 -1.57 2.64 -35.31
CA LEU A 275 -1.71 3.23 -33.98
C LEU A 275 -1.06 4.61 -33.90
N LYS A 276 0.09 4.84 -34.56
CA LYS A 276 0.71 6.17 -34.65
C LYS A 276 -0.15 7.17 -35.41
N GLU A 277 -0.77 6.75 -36.52
CA GLU A 277 -1.69 7.60 -37.29
C GLU A 277 -2.94 7.95 -36.46
N GLU A 278 -3.51 6.96 -35.77
CA GLU A 278 -4.66 7.14 -34.89
C GLU A 278 -4.36 8.09 -33.73
N ILE A 279 -3.20 7.93 -33.07
CA ILE A 279 -2.74 8.87 -32.03
C ILE A 279 -2.60 10.29 -32.59
N SER A 280 -2.06 10.45 -33.81
CA SER A 280 -1.94 11.77 -34.44
C SER A 280 -3.31 12.39 -34.73
N ARG A 281 -4.26 11.59 -35.24
CA ARG A 281 -5.64 12.01 -35.53
C ARG A 281 -6.37 12.44 -34.26
N ILE A 282 -6.28 11.65 -33.19
CA ILE A 282 -6.90 11.95 -31.90
C ILE A 282 -6.33 13.25 -31.30
N ARG A 283 -5.01 13.47 -31.40
CA ARG A 283 -4.39 14.72 -30.93
C ARG A 283 -4.92 15.95 -31.68
N ASP A 284 -5.10 15.84 -33.00
CA ASP A 284 -5.68 16.91 -33.81
C ASP A 284 -7.14 17.19 -33.46
N ASP A 285 -7.93 16.16 -33.16
CA ASP A 285 -9.33 16.32 -32.75
C ASP A 285 -9.46 16.92 -31.35
N ILE A 286 -8.57 16.56 -30.41
CA ILE A 286 -8.48 17.23 -29.11
C ILE A 286 -8.17 18.71 -29.26
N ARG A 287 -7.27 19.09 -30.18
CA ARG A 287 -6.97 20.50 -30.46
C ARG A 287 -8.21 21.24 -30.97
N LYS A 288 -8.89 20.70 -31.99
CA LYS A 288 -10.12 21.30 -32.54
C LYS A 288 -11.22 21.45 -31.48
N ALA A 289 -11.39 20.44 -30.62
CA ALA A 289 -12.37 20.49 -29.54
C ALA A 289 -12.05 21.58 -28.50
N LYS A 290 -10.76 21.80 -28.19
CA LYS A 290 -10.33 22.91 -27.32
C LYS A 290 -10.61 24.28 -27.94
N ASP A 291 -10.28 24.47 -29.21
CA ASP A 291 -10.55 25.72 -29.93
C ASP A 291 -12.06 26.03 -29.97
N TYR A 292 -12.89 25.01 -30.22
CA TYR A 292 -14.34 25.13 -30.20
C TYR A 292 -14.90 25.48 -28.82
N LEU A 293 -14.34 24.89 -27.75
CA LEU A 293 -14.71 25.21 -26.37
C LEU A 293 -14.40 26.68 -26.05
N GLU A 294 -13.23 27.17 -26.44
CA GLU A 294 -12.82 28.56 -26.20
C GLU A 294 -13.75 29.56 -26.94
N GLN A 295 -14.10 29.27 -28.20
CA GLN A 295 -15.07 30.06 -28.95
C GLN A 295 -16.45 30.10 -28.26
N ASN A 296 -16.95 28.96 -27.78
CA ASN A 296 -18.22 28.90 -27.05
C ASN A 296 -18.18 29.68 -25.74
N LEU A 297 -17.07 29.64 -25.01
CA LEU A 297 -16.90 30.42 -23.79
C LEU A 297 -16.95 31.92 -24.07
N HIS A 298 -16.29 32.38 -25.15
CA HIS A 298 -16.36 33.78 -25.56
C HIS A 298 -17.78 34.21 -25.94
N VAL A 299 -18.50 33.39 -26.72
CA VAL A 299 -19.91 33.64 -27.09
C VAL A 299 -20.80 33.68 -25.86
N LYS A 300 -20.63 32.75 -24.92
CA LYS A 300 -21.38 32.73 -23.66
C LYS A 300 -21.16 34.01 -22.86
N GLN A 301 -19.92 34.43 -22.68
CA GLN A 301 -19.60 35.67 -21.95
C GLN A 301 -20.20 36.91 -22.63
N HIS A 302 -20.21 36.96 -23.96
CA HIS A 302 -20.87 38.03 -24.72
C HIS A 302 -22.38 38.04 -24.45
N MET A 303 -23.03 36.89 -24.58
CA MET A 303 -24.47 36.76 -24.33
C MET A 303 -24.84 37.09 -22.88
N GLU A 304 -24.02 36.73 -21.89
CA GLU A 304 -24.26 37.08 -20.49
C GLU A 304 -24.19 38.59 -20.26
N LYS A 305 -23.27 39.30 -20.94
CA LYS A 305 -23.19 40.77 -20.90
C LYS A 305 -24.41 41.43 -21.55
N GLU A 306 -24.81 40.95 -22.72
CA GLU A 306 -26.00 41.46 -23.41
C GLU A 306 -27.28 41.22 -22.58
N LEU A 307 -27.41 40.04 -21.99
CA LEU A 307 -28.55 39.70 -21.13
C LEU A 307 -28.58 40.58 -19.87
N ALA A 308 -27.42 40.92 -19.30
CA ALA A 308 -27.34 41.87 -18.19
C ALA A 308 -27.76 43.29 -18.61
N MET A 309 -27.35 43.75 -19.80
CA MET A 309 -27.78 45.04 -20.34
C MET A 309 -29.29 45.10 -20.57
N VAL A 310 -29.86 44.10 -21.24
CA VAL A 310 -31.30 44.02 -21.53
C VAL A 310 -32.12 43.97 -20.24
N LYS A 311 -31.66 43.24 -19.21
CA LYS A 311 -32.32 43.23 -17.90
C LYS A 311 -32.31 44.60 -17.23
N SER A 312 -31.19 45.33 -17.28
CA SER A 312 -31.10 46.69 -16.74
C SER A 312 -32.07 47.63 -17.45
N GLU A 313 -32.16 47.55 -18.78
CA GLU A 313 -33.10 48.36 -19.57
C GLU A 313 -34.57 47.98 -19.27
N GLN A 314 -34.85 46.69 -19.08
CA GLN A 314 -36.17 46.21 -18.67
C GLN A 314 -36.58 46.75 -17.30
N GLU A 315 -35.69 46.74 -16.31
CA GLU A 315 -35.96 47.31 -14.98
C GLU A 315 -36.22 48.82 -15.04
N GLU A 316 -35.47 49.55 -15.87
CA GLU A 316 -35.70 50.98 -16.10
C GLU A 316 -37.09 51.23 -16.70
N LYS A 317 -37.49 50.45 -17.71
CA LYS A 317 -38.81 50.55 -18.35
C LYS A 317 -39.95 50.16 -17.41
N ILE A 318 -39.75 49.18 -16.52
CA ILE A 318 -40.72 48.85 -15.47
C ILE A 318 -40.92 50.05 -14.54
N SER A 319 -39.82 50.69 -14.08
CA SER A 319 -39.89 51.88 -13.22
C SER A 319 -40.57 53.07 -13.91
N GLU A 320 -40.31 53.28 -15.20
CA GLU A 320 -40.98 54.30 -16.00
C GLU A 320 -42.49 54.03 -16.09
N ASN A 321 -42.88 52.78 -16.36
CA ASN A 321 -44.28 52.36 -16.43
C ASN A 321 -45.00 52.55 -15.08
N GLU A 322 -44.36 52.21 -13.96
CA GLU A 322 -44.91 52.45 -12.62
C GLU A 322 -45.16 53.94 -12.33
N LYS A 323 -44.28 54.83 -12.81
CA LYS A 323 -44.47 56.29 -12.68
C LYS A 323 -45.67 56.76 -13.50
N VAL A 324 -45.80 56.28 -14.74
CA VAL A 324 -46.95 56.59 -15.61
C VAL A 324 -48.24 56.05 -14.98
N GLN A 325 -48.23 54.84 -14.43
CA GLN A 325 -49.38 54.24 -13.77
C GLN A 325 -49.81 55.06 -12.55
N LYS A 326 -48.87 55.51 -11.70
CA LYS A 326 -49.18 56.43 -10.59
C LYS A 326 -49.79 57.74 -11.08
N MET A 327 -49.25 58.32 -12.15
CA MET A 327 -49.79 59.55 -12.74
C MET A 327 -51.22 59.35 -13.27
N VAL A 328 -51.50 58.19 -13.89
CA VAL A 328 -52.84 57.81 -14.34
C VAL A 328 -53.79 57.66 -13.14
N ASP A 329 -53.35 57.04 -12.06
CA ASP A 329 -54.19 56.85 -10.87
C ASP A 329 -54.42 58.17 -10.11
N ASP A 330 -53.43 59.07 -10.06
CA ASP A 330 -53.60 60.44 -9.56
C ASP A 330 -54.60 61.24 -10.39
N LEU A 331 -54.58 61.10 -11.72
CA LEU A 331 -55.56 61.73 -12.60
C LEU A 331 -56.96 61.16 -12.38
N LYS A 332 -57.09 59.83 -12.22
CA LYS A 332 -58.37 59.20 -11.86
C LYS A 332 -58.87 59.70 -10.51
N ASN A 333 -58.00 59.82 -9.51
CA ASN A 333 -58.34 60.34 -8.18
C ASN A 333 -58.78 61.80 -8.25
N LYS A 334 -58.11 62.64 -9.06
CA LYS A 334 -58.54 64.03 -9.32
C LYS A 334 -59.92 64.10 -9.97
N ILE A 335 -60.18 63.23 -10.94
CA ILE A 335 -61.50 63.12 -11.60
C ILE A 335 -62.56 62.69 -10.58
N GLU A 336 -62.27 61.73 -9.71
CA GLU A 336 -63.20 61.27 -8.68
C GLU A 336 -63.44 62.33 -7.59
N LEU A 337 -62.39 63.04 -7.16
CA LEU A 337 -62.50 64.16 -6.23
C LEU A 337 -63.32 65.30 -6.84
N GLN A 338 -63.14 65.61 -8.14
CA GLN A 338 -63.99 66.57 -8.85
C GLN A 338 -65.47 66.14 -8.84
N LYS A 339 -65.78 64.84 -9.00
CA LYS A 339 -67.15 64.35 -8.85
C LYS A 339 -67.70 64.58 -7.43
N GLN A 340 -66.88 64.41 -6.40
CA GLN A 340 -67.29 64.65 -5.01
C GLN A 340 -67.45 66.14 -4.68
N ILE A 341 -66.48 66.99 -5.05
CA ILE A 341 -66.47 68.44 -4.75
C ILE A 341 -67.58 69.16 -5.51
N HIS A 342 -67.76 68.86 -6.79
CA HIS A 342 -68.82 69.50 -7.57
C HIS A 342 -70.20 68.89 -7.30
N GLY A 343 -70.31 67.89 -6.41
CA GLY A 343 -71.58 67.32 -5.96
C GLY A 343 -72.50 66.87 -7.09
N LEU A 344 -71.94 66.63 -8.28
CA LEU A 344 -72.67 66.36 -9.50
C LEU A 344 -72.70 64.85 -9.68
N THR A 345 -73.69 64.22 -9.05
CA THR A 345 -73.96 62.80 -9.24
C THR A 345 -74.20 62.56 -10.73
N GLY A 346 -73.79 61.42 -11.30
CA GLY A 346 -74.05 61.12 -12.71
C GLY A 346 -75.53 61.15 -13.12
N LYS A 347 -76.45 61.20 -12.15
CA LYS A 347 -77.88 61.47 -12.33
C LYS A 347 -78.20 62.97 -12.41
N GLU A 348 -77.53 63.82 -11.63
CA GLU A 348 -77.63 65.28 -11.70
C GLU A 348 -76.90 65.83 -12.93
N VAL A 349 -75.76 65.27 -13.34
CA VAL A 349 -75.15 65.60 -14.65
C VAL A 349 -76.08 65.20 -15.79
N ARG A 350 -76.80 64.07 -15.66
CA ARG A 350 -77.79 63.65 -16.65
C ARG A 350 -79.04 64.51 -16.62
N GLN A 351 -79.52 64.91 -15.44
CA GLN A 351 -80.67 65.79 -15.28
C GLN A 351 -80.32 67.20 -15.76
N MET A 352 -79.14 67.71 -15.42
CA MET A 352 -78.61 68.97 -15.92
C MET A 352 -78.33 68.89 -17.41
N ASN A 353 -77.87 67.77 -17.98
CA ASN A 353 -77.81 67.61 -19.43
C ASN A 353 -79.19 67.49 -20.07
N LEU A 354 -80.19 66.92 -19.38
CA LEU A 354 -81.57 66.81 -19.86
C LEU A 354 -82.24 68.18 -19.83
N ASP A 355 -82.07 68.93 -18.76
CA ASP A 355 -82.58 70.28 -18.58
C ASP A 355 -81.80 71.24 -19.47
N ASN A 356 -80.49 71.09 -19.62
CA ASN A 356 -79.72 71.82 -20.65
C ASN A 356 -80.10 71.38 -22.07
N ASN A 357 -80.59 70.15 -22.28
CA ASN A 357 -81.16 69.74 -23.57
C ASN A 357 -82.56 70.31 -23.78
N LYS A 358 -83.40 70.41 -22.75
CA LYS A 358 -84.71 71.07 -22.80
C LYS A 358 -84.55 72.57 -22.98
N ASP A 359 -83.60 73.18 -22.27
CA ASP A 359 -83.23 74.58 -22.42
C ASP A 359 -82.63 74.79 -23.81
N LYS A 360 -81.83 73.85 -24.32
CA LYS A 360 -81.42 73.86 -25.74
C LYS A 360 -82.61 73.68 -26.67
N GLU A 361 -83.62 72.86 -26.36
CA GLU A 361 -84.82 72.71 -27.19
C GLU A 361 -85.67 73.98 -27.16
N VAL A 362 -85.87 74.61 -26.00
CA VAL A 362 -86.57 75.90 -25.83
C VAL A 362 -85.77 77.02 -26.49
N VAL A 363 -84.45 77.04 -26.33
CA VAL A 363 -83.56 77.95 -27.05
C VAL A 363 -83.63 77.66 -28.53
N LEU A 364 -83.67 76.41 -28.99
CA LEU A 364 -83.80 76.05 -30.40
C LEU A 364 -85.19 76.40 -30.95
N GLU A 365 -86.25 76.33 -30.15
CA GLU A 365 -87.61 76.72 -30.52
C GLU A 365 -87.70 78.24 -30.64
N ILE A 366 -87.20 78.98 -29.63
CA ILE A 366 -87.04 80.43 -29.67
C ILE A 366 -86.11 80.84 -30.80
N GLN A 367 -85.01 80.11 -31.02
CA GLN A 367 -84.08 80.32 -32.11
C GLN A 367 -84.74 79.98 -33.44
N SER A 368 -85.66 79.01 -33.50
CA SER A 368 -86.40 78.65 -34.72
C SER A 368 -87.48 79.68 -35.05
N GLU A 369 -88.09 80.27 -34.03
CA GLU A 369 -89.09 81.33 -34.16
C GLU A 369 -88.41 82.66 -34.47
N LEU A 370 -87.26 82.92 -33.84
CA LEU A 370 -86.30 83.94 -34.22
C LEU A 370 -85.82 83.68 -35.64
N ASP A 371 -85.48 82.44 -36.03
CA ASP A 371 -85.08 82.05 -37.38
C ASP A 371 -86.24 82.13 -38.36
N ARG A 372 -87.50 82.01 -37.93
CA ARG A 372 -88.67 82.12 -38.80
C ARG A 372 -88.92 83.59 -39.10
N LEU A 373 -88.90 84.43 -38.07
CA LEU A 373 -88.95 85.89 -38.18
C LEU A 373 -87.70 86.44 -38.89
N SER A 374 -86.54 85.87 -38.60
CA SER A 374 -85.26 86.14 -39.24
C SER A 374 -85.32 85.65 -40.68
N LYS A 375 -85.80 84.46 -41.03
CA LYS A 375 -85.96 84.00 -42.43
C LYS A 375 -86.98 84.84 -43.21
N GLU A 376 -88.01 85.40 -42.57
CA GLU A 376 -88.82 86.45 -43.18
C GLU A 376 -88.02 87.75 -43.41
N THR A 377 -87.14 88.10 -42.47
CA THR A 377 -86.23 89.26 -42.54
C THR A 377 -84.94 89.01 -43.36
N TRP A 378 -84.61 87.76 -43.69
CA TRP A 378 -83.35 87.27 -44.27
C TRP A 378 -83.59 86.58 -45.62
N LYS A 379 -84.84 86.38 -46.05
CA LYS A 379 -85.16 86.48 -47.49
C LYS A 379 -84.71 87.82 -48.10
N LEU A 380 -84.31 88.79 -47.27
CA LEU A 380 -83.61 90.01 -47.66
C LEU A 380 -82.06 89.95 -47.59
N LYS A 381 -81.41 88.88 -47.10
CA LYS A 381 -79.92 88.73 -47.06
C LYS A 381 -79.51 87.23 -47.03
N ASP A 382 -78.79 86.70 -48.03
CA ASP A 382 -78.73 85.24 -48.34
C ASP A 382 -77.29 84.65 -48.44
N GLU A 383 -76.49 84.46 -47.36
CA GLU A 383 -75.15 83.83 -47.49
C GLU A 383 -74.59 82.90 -46.34
N ASP A 384 -75.30 82.54 -45.25
CA ASP A 384 -74.66 81.83 -44.11
C ASP A 384 -74.75 80.27 -44.04
N PHE A 385 -75.62 79.58 -44.78
CA PHE A 385 -75.80 78.10 -44.66
C PHE A 385 -74.57 77.29 -45.11
N PHE A 386 -73.86 77.77 -46.13
CA PHE A 386 -72.68 77.10 -46.67
C PHE A 386 -71.53 76.99 -45.65
N LYS A 387 -71.36 77.99 -44.76
CA LYS A 387 -70.25 78.03 -43.81
C LYS A 387 -70.32 76.92 -42.75
N GLU A 388 -71.52 76.60 -42.27
CA GLU A 388 -71.69 75.59 -41.21
C GLU A 388 -71.36 74.18 -41.73
N GLN A 389 -71.87 73.83 -42.91
CA GLN A 389 -71.62 72.53 -43.51
C GLN A 389 -70.15 72.35 -43.92
N LYS A 390 -69.51 73.42 -44.40
CA LYS A 390 -68.06 73.44 -44.63
C LYS A 390 -67.26 73.15 -43.36
N SER A 391 -67.66 73.71 -42.20
CA SER A 391 -66.97 73.49 -40.92
C SER A 391 -67.04 72.02 -40.46
N LYS A 392 -68.22 71.38 -40.58
CA LYS A 392 -68.39 69.96 -40.20
C LYS A 392 -67.54 69.01 -41.05
N PHE A 393 -67.48 69.26 -42.36
CA PHE A 393 -66.68 68.44 -43.27
C PHE A 393 -65.17 68.54 -42.94
N ILE A 394 -64.67 69.75 -42.70
CA ILE A 394 -63.25 69.98 -42.35
C ILE A 394 -62.90 69.24 -41.06
N HIS A 395 -63.73 69.34 -40.02
CA HIS A 395 -63.48 68.67 -38.75
C HIS A 395 -63.41 67.15 -38.88
N LEU A 396 -64.33 66.55 -39.66
CA LEU A 396 -64.34 65.10 -39.88
C LEU A 396 -63.11 64.65 -40.68
N ALA A 397 -62.73 65.39 -41.72
CA ALA A 397 -61.53 65.12 -42.50
C ALA A 397 -60.25 65.17 -41.64
N GLU A 398 -60.15 66.16 -40.74
CA GLU A 398 -59.03 66.27 -39.79
C GLU A 398 -58.96 65.08 -38.82
N GLN A 399 -60.10 64.64 -38.27
CA GLN A 399 -60.13 63.48 -37.38
C GLN A 399 -59.69 62.19 -38.08
N ILE A 400 -60.15 61.98 -39.32
CA ILE A 400 -59.77 60.82 -40.14
C ILE A 400 -58.26 60.83 -40.40
N MET A 401 -57.71 61.98 -40.80
CA MET A 401 -56.27 62.13 -41.02
C MET A 401 -55.44 61.90 -39.74
N LYS A 402 -55.96 62.29 -38.58
CA LYS A 402 -55.32 62.04 -37.29
C LYS A 402 -55.29 60.54 -36.92
N ILE A 403 -56.36 59.81 -37.19
CA ILE A 403 -56.42 58.36 -36.93
C ILE A 403 -55.43 57.62 -37.85
N LEU A 404 -55.43 57.97 -39.14
CA LEU A 404 -54.56 57.35 -40.14
C LEU A 404 -53.08 57.61 -39.86
N SER A 405 -52.73 58.85 -39.47
CA SER A 405 -51.35 59.16 -39.07
C SER A 405 -50.95 58.44 -37.78
N GLY A 406 -51.84 58.34 -36.78
CA GLY A 406 -51.58 57.58 -35.55
C GLY A 406 -51.37 56.08 -35.75
N LEU A 407 -52.02 55.50 -36.77
CA LEU A 407 -51.85 54.09 -37.16
C LEU A 407 -50.73 53.88 -38.19
N ASN A 408 -50.06 54.95 -38.62
CA ASN A 408 -49.04 54.98 -39.66
C ASN A 408 -49.53 54.38 -41.01
N ILE A 409 -50.79 54.62 -41.33
CA ILE A 409 -51.46 54.13 -42.54
C ILE A 409 -51.33 55.19 -43.63
N GLN A 410 -50.50 54.93 -44.64
CA GLN A 410 -50.35 55.82 -45.79
C GLN A 410 -51.44 55.52 -46.83
N MET A 411 -52.38 56.46 -47.00
CA MET A 411 -53.38 56.38 -48.06
C MET A 411 -52.89 57.13 -49.29
N ASN A 412 -52.82 56.46 -50.44
CA ASN A 412 -52.57 57.08 -51.74
C ASN A 412 -53.87 57.71 -52.32
N LEU A 413 -54.61 58.43 -51.48
CA LEU A 413 -55.82 59.16 -51.89
C LEU A 413 -55.51 60.66 -51.98
N GLU A 414 -56.18 61.37 -52.89
CA GLU A 414 -56.06 62.82 -52.96
C GLU A 414 -56.52 63.46 -51.64
N PRO A 415 -55.73 64.38 -51.05
CA PRO A 415 -56.10 65.06 -49.81
C PRO A 415 -57.44 65.79 -49.94
N LEU A 416 -58.34 65.58 -48.98
CA LEU A 416 -59.62 66.29 -48.94
C LEU A 416 -59.37 67.80 -48.70
N ARG A 417 -59.66 68.62 -49.72
CA ARG A 417 -59.51 70.08 -49.64
C ARG A 417 -60.73 70.73 -48.98
N ALA A 418 -60.55 71.95 -48.47
CA ALA A 418 -61.68 72.72 -47.94
C ALA A 418 -62.64 73.11 -49.09
N PRO A 419 -63.95 72.80 -49.01
CA PRO A 419 -64.90 73.15 -50.07
C PRO A 419 -65.02 74.67 -50.23
N THR A 420 -64.98 75.14 -51.47
CA THR A 420 -65.07 76.57 -51.83
C THR A 420 -66.48 77.00 -52.15
N ASN A 421 -67.26 76.11 -52.78
CA ASN A 421 -68.66 76.33 -53.14
C ASN A 421 -69.56 75.17 -52.63
N GLU A 422 -70.88 75.38 -52.59
CA GLU A 422 -71.85 74.34 -52.14
C GLU A 422 -71.77 73.04 -52.96
N ARG A 423 -71.47 73.15 -54.25
CA ARG A 423 -71.28 71.99 -55.14
C ARG A 423 -70.05 71.16 -54.71
N ASP A 424 -68.93 71.82 -54.43
CA ASP A 424 -67.70 71.17 -53.97
C ASP A 424 -67.93 70.42 -52.66
N LEU A 425 -68.71 71.00 -51.74
CA LEU A 425 -69.04 70.38 -50.46
C LEU A 425 -69.81 69.07 -50.66
N LYS A 426 -70.79 69.04 -51.58
CA LYS A 426 -71.53 67.80 -51.90
C LYS A 426 -70.61 66.75 -52.53
N ASP A 427 -69.81 67.16 -53.50
CA ASP A 427 -68.87 66.26 -54.19
C ASP A 427 -67.81 65.69 -53.23
N TYR A 428 -67.35 66.49 -52.25
CA TYR A 428 -66.40 66.04 -51.23
C TYR A 428 -67.02 65.11 -50.19
N TRP A 429 -68.28 65.33 -49.78
CA TRP A 429 -69.00 64.36 -48.95
C TRP A 429 -69.23 63.03 -49.65
N GLU A 430 -69.56 63.07 -50.95
CA GLU A 430 -69.67 61.85 -51.76
C GLU A 430 -68.32 61.13 -51.88
N THR A 431 -67.23 61.87 -52.11
CA THR A 431 -65.86 61.34 -52.15
C THR A 431 -65.47 60.70 -50.82
N LEU A 432 -65.78 61.34 -49.69
CA LEU A 432 -65.49 60.82 -48.37
C LEU A 432 -66.20 59.47 -48.14
N ASN A 433 -67.51 59.42 -48.42
CA ASN A 433 -68.33 58.24 -48.15
C ASN A 433 -68.10 57.09 -49.15
N LYS A 434 -67.86 57.39 -50.43
CA LYS A 434 -67.72 56.37 -51.48
C LYS A 434 -66.28 55.90 -51.69
N ILE A 435 -65.28 56.72 -51.38
CA ILE A 435 -63.86 56.42 -51.65
C ILE A 435 -63.08 56.28 -50.35
N TRP A 436 -63.07 57.30 -49.49
CA TRP A 436 -62.23 57.29 -48.28
C TRP A 436 -62.69 56.26 -47.26
N VAL A 437 -63.96 56.24 -46.87
CA VAL A 437 -64.47 55.32 -45.83
C VAL A 437 -64.27 53.83 -46.19
N PRO A 438 -64.58 53.38 -47.42
CA PRO A 438 -64.28 52.00 -47.83
C PRO A 438 -62.79 51.67 -47.83
N GLU A 439 -61.94 52.59 -48.31
CA GLU A 439 -60.50 52.36 -48.33
C GLU A 439 -59.89 52.34 -46.93
N ILE A 440 -60.32 53.23 -46.02
CA ILE A 440 -59.94 53.20 -44.60
C ILE A 440 -60.34 51.86 -43.98
N SER A 441 -61.57 51.42 -44.22
CA SER A 441 -62.07 50.14 -43.69
C SER A 441 -61.25 48.96 -44.22
N ARG A 442 -60.89 48.98 -45.51
CA ARG A 442 -60.03 47.97 -46.14
C ARG A 442 -58.64 47.94 -45.50
N GLN A 443 -58.00 49.10 -45.33
CA GLN A 443 -56.66 49.18 -44.73
C GLN A 443 -56.64 48.80 -43.25
N LEU A 444 -57.64 49.21 -42.47
CA LEU A 444 -57.79 48.79 -41.07
C LEU A 444 -58.00 47.27 -40.96
N HIS A 445 -58.79 46.69 -41.85
CA HIS A 445 -58.99 45.24 -41.89
C HIS A 445 -57.71 44.50 -42.27
N GLN A 446 -56.97 44.99 -43.27
CA GLN A 446 -55.66 44.44 -43.64
C GLN A 446 -54.67 44.52 -42.47
N ARG A 447 -54.58 45.67 -41.80
CA ARG A 447 -53.69 45.86 -40.64
C ARG A 447 -54.07 44.94 -39.49
N LYS A 448 -55.36 44.72 -39.25
CA LYS A 448 -55.84 43.74 -38.26
C LYS A 448 -55.36 42.33 -38.60
N LEU A 449 -55.51 41.89 -39.85
CA LEU A 449 -55.06 40.57 -40.29
C LEU A 449 -53.54 40.42 -40.15
N GLU A 450 -52.77 41.45 -40.51
CA GLU A 450 -51.32 41.48 -40.31
C GLU A 450 -50.96 41.31 -38.82
N LEU A 451 -51.63 42.04 -37.91
CA LEU A 451 -51.42 41.90 -36.46
C LEU A 451 -51.78 40.50 -35.94
N GLU A 452 -52.87 39.89 -36.42
CA GLU A 452 -53.25 38.51 -36.04
C GLU A 452 -52.22 37.48 -36.52
N THR A 453 -51.65 37.66 -37.72
CA THR A 453 -50.57 36.81 -38.22
C THR A 453 -49.26 37.00 -37.44
N GLU A 454 -48.93 38.25 -37.06
CA GLU A 454 -47.78 38.54 -36.20
C GLU A 454 -47.95 37.92 -34.82
N GLN A 455 -49.13 38.06 -34.21
CA GLN A 455 -49.47 37.45 -32.93
C GLN A 455 -49.29 35.93 -32.98
N SER A 456 -49.80 35.28 -34.02
CA SER A 456 -49.65 33.83 -34.23
C SER A 456 -48.18 33.43 -34.39
N ARG A 457 -47.38 34.22 -35.13
CA ARG A 457 -45.93 34.01 -35.26
C ARG A 457 -45.20 34.14 -33.92
N PHE A 458 -45.54 35.13 -33.10
CA PHE A 458 -44.95 35.29 -31.77
C PHE A 458 -45.35 34.17 -30.82
N SER A 459 -46.62 33.72 -30.86
CA SER A 459 -47.08 32.58 -30.07
C SER A 459 -46.34 31.28 -30.43
N ASN A 460 -46.17 30.96 -31.71
CA ASN A 460 -45.41 29.79 -32.15
C ASN A 460 -43.93 29.87 -31.74
N LYS A 461 -43.32 31.07 -31.80
CA LYS A 461 -41.95 31.28 -31.32
C LYS A 461 -41.83 31.06 -29.82
N ALA A 462 -42.82 31.49 -29.04
CA ALA A 462 -42.85 31.29 -27.60
C ALA A 462 -42.94 29.80 -27.23
N VAL A 463 -43.84 29.04 -27.87
CA VAL A 463 -43.96 27.58 -27.68
C VAL A 463 -42.66 26.86 -28.04
N THR A 464 -42.06 27.19 -29.19
CA THR A 464 -40.78 26.61 -29.62
C THR A 464 -39.65 26.93 -28.63
N ALA A 465 -39.65 28.13 -28.03
CA ALA A 465 -38.66 28.50 -27.03
C ALA A 465 -38.86 27.73 -25.72
N GLU A 466 -40.10 27.52 -25.31
CA GLU A 466 -40.45 26.76 -24.11
C GLU A 466 -40.06 25.27 -24.24
N GLU A 467 -40.34 24.64 -25.38
CA GLU A 467 -39.88 23.27 -25.69
C GLU A 467 -38.35 23.15 -25.64
N ARG A 468 -37.61 24.14 -26.17
CA ARG A 468 -36.14 24.16 -26.11
C ARG A 468 -35.63 24.26 -24.67
N ILE A 469 -36.25 25.08 -23.84
CA ILE A 469 -35.89 25.21 -22.42
C ILE A 469 -36.13 23.88 -21.70
N GLN A 470 -37.24 23.20 -21.98
CA GLN A 470 -37.54 21.90 -21.40
C GLN A 470 -36.48 20.85 -21.78
N ILE A 471 -36.13 20.73 -23.06
CA ILE A 471 -35.08 19.80 -23.54
C ILE A 471 -33.73 20.13 -22.90
N GLN A 472 -33.37 21.41 -22.80
CA GLN A 472 -32.14 21.84 -22.13
C GLN A 472 -32.13 21.50 -20.63
N SER A 473 -33.28 21.59 -19.97
CA SER A 473 -33.38 21.24 -18.54
C SER A 473 -33.22 19.74 -18.29
N GLU A 474 -33.76 18.91 -19.18
CA GLU A 474 -33.67 17.44 -19.09
C GLU A 474 -32.23 16.97 -19.37
N THR A 475 -31.62 17.48 -20.44
CA THR A 475 -30.20 17.17 -20.77
C THR A 475 -29.24 17.60 -19.66
N LEU A 476 -29.48 18.74 -19.00
CA LEU A 476 -28.68 19.20 -17.87
C LEU A 476 -28.87 18.30 -16.63
N CYS A 477 -30.09 17.81 -16.39
CA CYS A 477 -30.38 16.85 -15.32
C CYS A 477 -29.65 15.51 -15.55
N GLU A 478 -29.66 15.01 -16.79
CA GLU A 478 -28.93 13.79 -17.16
C GLU A 478 -27.42 13.96 -17.05
N ALA A 479 -26.88 15.09 -17.52
CA ALA A 479 -25.46 15.42 -17.39
C ALA A 479 -25.01 15.42 -15.92
N LYS A 480 -25.79 16.04 -15.02
CA LYS A 480 -25.53 16.02 -13.57
C LYS A 480 -25.57 14.61 -12.98
N LYS A 481 -26.50 13.76 -13.42
CA LYS A 481 -26.57 12.35 -12.97
C LYS A 481 -25.36 11.56 -13.46
N ASN A 482 -24.87 11.81 -14.67
CA ASN A 482 -23.67 11.17 -15.21
C ASN A 482 -22.42 11.61 -14.45
N GLU A 483 -22.24 12.91 -14.24
CA GLU A 483 -21.13 13.45 -13.45
C GLU A 483 -21.11 12.88 -12.02
N ALA A 484 -22.27 12.78 -11.37
CA ALA A 484 -22.39 12.18 -10.05
C ALA A 484 -22.10 10.66 -10.03
N ARG A 485 -22.26 9.95 -11.15
CA ARG A 485 -21.87 8.53 -11.30
C ARG A 485 -20.36 8.41 -11.50
N GLU A 486 -19.78 9.20 -12.39
CA GLU A 486 -18.34 9.23 -12.61
C GLU A 486 -17.57 9.61 -11.34
N GLU A 487 -18.04 10.59 -10.58
CA GLU A 487 -17.38 11.00 -9.34
C GLU A 487 -17.42 9.89 -8.26
N ARG A 488 -18.45 9.02 -8.28
CA ARG A 488 -18.45 7.82 -7.41
C ARG A 488 -17.41 6.80 -7.87
N ILE A 489 -17.26 6.59 -9.17
CA ILE A 489 -16.24 5.68 -9.73
C ILE A 489 -14.85 6.18 -9.36
N ARG A 490 -14.55 7.47 -9.60
CA ARG A 490 -13.27 8.10 -9.22
C ARG A 490 -12.98 8.00 -7.72
N ARG A 491 -13.99 8.11 -6.86
CA ARG A 491 -13.84 7.95 -5.41
C ARG A 491 -13.50 6.50 -5.06
N ASN A 492 -14.21 5.53 -5.61
CA ASN A 492 -13.97 4.10 -5.38
C ASN A 492 -12.57 3.69 -5.86
N GLU A 493 -12.14 4.14 -7.05
CA GLU A 493 -10.79 3.92 -7.55
C GLU A 493 -9.75 4.51 -6.60
N ARG A 494 -9.93 5.75 -6.15
CA ARG A 494 -9.02 6.40 -5.21
C ARG A 494 -8.88 5.63 -3.90
N ASP A 495 -9.96 5.08 -3.38
CA ASP A 495 -9.93 4.30 -2.15
C ASP A 495 -9.27 2.92 -2.38
N SER A 496 -9.55 2.26 -3.51
CA SER A 496 -8.82 1.05 -3.93
C SER A 496 -7.31 1.29 -4.07
N TRP A 497 -6.90 2.43 -4.63
CA TRP A 497 -5.49 2.81 -4.73
C TRP A 497 -4.84 3.07 -3.36
N LYS A 498 -5.58 3.66 -2.41
CA LYS A 498 -5.09 3.84 -1.03
C LYS A 498 -4.89 2.51 -0.33
N ASP A 499 -5.85 1.59 -0.47
CA ASP A 499 -5.77 0.27 0.14
C ASP A 499 -4.62 -0.55 -0.45
N ALA A 500 -4.46 -0.54 -1.78
CA ALA A 500 -3.33 -1.17 -2.46
C ALA A 500 -1.98 -0.57 -1.99
N ARG A 501 -1.89 0.76 -1.89
CA ARG A 501 -0.69 1.44 -1.36
C ARG A 501 -0.38 1.03 0.07
N LYS A 502 -1.40 0.93 0.93
CA LYS A 502 -1.25 0.50 2.32
C LYS A 502 -0.74 -0.95 2.41
N HIS A 503 -1.24 -1.84 1.56
CA HIS A 503 -0.75 -3.22 1.49
C HIS A 503 0.72 -3.30 1.03
N ILE A 504 1.10 -2.51 0.03
CA ILE A 504 2.50 -2.44 -0.44
C ILE A 504 3.41 -1.91 0.66
N GLU A 505 3.01 -0.85 1.37
CA GLU A 505 3.79 -0.29 2.48
C GLU A 505 3.96 -1.30 3.62
N GLN A 506 2.90 -2.00 4.01
CA GLN A 506 2.97 -3.06 5.02
C GLN A 506 3.89 -4.20 4.60
N ARG A 507 3.87 -4.59 3.31
CA ARG A 507 4.78 -5.62 2.78
C ARG A 507 6.23 -5.12 2.77
N TYR A 508 6.46 -3.86 2.43
CA TYR A 508 7.79 -3.25 2.46
C TYR A 508 8.37 -3.22 3.88
N GLU A 509 7.59 -2.82 4.88
CA GLU A 509 7.97 -2.85 6.30
C GLU A 509 8.29 -4.28 6.78
N GLN A 510 7.49 -5.27 6.37
CA GLN A 510 7.80 -6.69 6.66
C GLN A 510 9.14 -7.11 6.07
N LEU A 511 9.39 -6.79 4.80
CA LEU A 511 10.64 -7.12 4.11
C LEU A 511 11.84 -6.39 4.73
N LEU A 512 11.67 -5.15 5.21
CA LEU A 512 12.73 -4.44 5.95
C LEU A 512 13.06 -5.12 7.27
N ASN A 513 12.05 -5.56 8.03
CA ASN A 513 12.25 -6.29 9.28
C ASN A 513 12.94 -7.64 9.02
N GLU A 514 12.50 -8.39 8.01
CA GLU A 514 13.14 -9.64 7.57
C GLU A 514 14.61 -9.41 7.19
N LYS A 515 14.90 -8.36 6.41
CA LYS A 515 16.26 -7.97 6.04
C LYS A 515 17.12 -7.63 7.27
N GLU A 516 16.58 -6.91 8.26
CA GLU A 516 17.32 -6.57 9.47
C GLU A 516 17.65 -7.80 10.31
N VAL A 517 16.70 -8.74 10.43
CA VAL A 517 16.90 -10.04 11.11
C VAL A 517 17.99 -10.84 10.41
N LEU A 518 17.93 -10.96 9.08
CA LEU A 518 18.94 -11.65 8.28
C LEU A 518 20.33 -10.99 8.39
N LEU A 519 20.40 -9.66 8.40
CA LEU A 519 21.67 -8.94 8.61
C LEU A 519 22.26 -9.17 10.00
N LYS A 520 21.43 -9.28 11.04
CA LYS A 520 21.88 -9.61 12.40
C LYS A 520 22.39 -11.05 12.47
N GLN A 521 21.67 -12.00 11.85
CA GLN A 521 22.11 -13.39 11.75
C GLN A 521 23.44 -13.51 11.00
N MET A 522 23.58 -12.89 9.83
CA MET A 522 24.81 -12.93 9.04
C MET A 522 26.01 -12.33 9.78
N LYS A 523 25.82 -11.28 10.59
CA LYS A 523 26.89 -10.74 11.44
C LYS A 523 27.26 -11.67 12.59
N LEU A 524 26.29 -12.39 13.14
CA LEU A 524 26.52 -13.40 14.17
C LEU A 524 27.31 -14.57 13.57
N ASP A 525 26.86 -15.08 12.42
CA ASP A 525 27.48 -16.18 11.70
C ASP A 525 28.91 -15.85 11.28
N GLY A 526 29.16 -14.66 10.71
CA GLY A 526 30.52 -14.23 10.35
C GLY A 526 31.44 -14.02 11.57
N SER A 527 30.89 -13.63 12.72
CA SER A 527 31.66 -13.56 13.98
C SER A 527 32.01 -14.95 14.49
N LEU A 528 31.09 -15.91 14.36
CA LEU A 528 31.31 -17.30 14.74
C LEU A 528 32.30 -18.00 13.79
N GLU A 529 32.20 -17.78 12.48
CA GLU A 529 33.14 -18.30 11.49
C GLU A 529 34.56 -17.85 11.79
N LYS A 530 34.76 -16.56 12.08
CA LYS A 530 36.07 -16.02 12.42
C LYS A 530 36.60 -16.57 13.75
N GLU A 531 35.74 -16.75 14.75
CA GLU A 531 36.14 -17.33 16.04
C GLU A 531 36.50 -18.82 15.90
N ILE A 532 35.78 -19.56 15.05
CA ILE A 532 36.10 -20.94 14.68
C ILE A 532 37.42 -21.00 13.93
N GLU A 533 37.67 -20.13 12.96
CA GLU A 533 38.93 -20.08 12.20
C GLU A 533 40.13 -19.79 13.12
N ASP A 534 39.99 -18.79 14.00
CA ASP A 534 41.02 -18.42 14.98
C ASP A 534 41.31 -19.55 15.99
N GLU A 535 40.29 -20.32 16.40
CA GLU A 535 40.46 -21.46 17.30
C GLU A 535 41.05 -22.66 16.58
N THR A 536 40.65 -22.91 15.34
CA THR A 536 41.18 -24.00 14.49
C THR A 536 42.65 -23.76 14.17
N ALA A 537 43.04 -22.51 13.87
CA ALA A 537 44.44 -22.14 13.67
C ALA A 537 45.28 -22.34 14.95
N ARG A 538 44.73 -22.01 16.13
CA ARG A 538 45.40 -22.27 17.42
C ARG A 538 45.51 -23.76 17.74
N MET A 539 44.48 -24.55 17.44
CA MET A 539 44.53 -26.01 17.59
C MET A 539 45.55 -26.65 16.64
N SER A 540 45.63 -26.18 15.39
CA SER A 540 46.63 -26.68 14.43
C SER A 540 48.05 -26.35 14.89
N ALA A 541 48.29 -25.10 15.33
CA ALA A 541 49.62 -24.68 15.81
C ALA A 541 50.07 -25.47 17.05
N THR A 542 49.15 -25.72 18.00
CA THR A 542 49.45 -26.53 19.18
C THR A 542 49.63 -28.01 18.85
N GLY A 543 48.83 -28.55 17.93
CA GLY A 543 48.99 -29.91 17.41
C GLY A 543 50.36 -30.12 16.76
N GLU A 544 50.81 -29.17 15.94
CA GLU A 544 52.10 -29.23 15.28
C GLU A 544 53.27 -29.11 16.28
N GLU A 545 53.16 -28.25 17.30
CA GLU A 545 54.11 -28.18 18.40
C GLU A 545 54.21 -29.51 19.17
N HIS A 546 53.07 -30.17 19.41
CA HIS A 546 53.02 -31.48 20.08
C HIS A 546 53.63 -32.59 19.23
N ILE A 547 53.40 -32.61 17.91
CA ILE A 547 54.00 -33.58 16.99
C ILE A 547 55.52 -33.41 16.97
N GLN A 548 56.02 -32.16 16.90
CA GLN A 548 57.46 -31.90 16.95
C GLN A 548 58.08 -32.36 18.28
N LYS A 549 57.45 -32.04 19.42
CA LYS A 549 57.91 -32.51 20.73
C LYS A 549 57.90 -34.03 20.85
N ARG A 550 56.87 -34.69 20.31
CA ARG A 550 56.78 -36.16 20.30
C ARG A 550 57.89 -36.76 19.45
N SER A 551 58.14 -36.24 18.25
CA SER A 551 59.21 -36.70 17.37
C SER A 551 60.60 -36.54 18.02
N GLN A 552 60.85 -35.42 18.71
CA GLN A 552 62.07 -35.21 19.48
C GLN A 552 62.22 -36.21 20.63
N LEU A 553 61.12 -36.49 21.34
CA LEU A 553 61.12 -37.46 22.44
C LEU A 553 61.35 -38.89 21.93
N GLU A 554 60.69 -39.29 20.84
CA GLU A 554 60.88 -40.60 20.21
C GLU A 554 62.32 -40.78 19.71
N ALA A 555 62.91 -39.75 19.09
CA ALA A 555 64.31 -39.76 18.71
C ALA A 555 65.24 -39.92 19.92
N GLY A 556 64.95 -39.22 21.02
CA GLY A 556 65.70 -39.35 22.28
C GLY A 556 65.60 -40.74 22.91
N ILE A 557 64.39 -41.33 22.97
CA ILE A 557 64.18 -42.68 23.50
C ILE A 557 64.91 -43.71 22.64
N ARG A 558 64.86 -43.58 21.32
CA ARG A 558 65.53 -44.50 20.40
C ARG A 558 67.04 -44.48 20.57
N GLN A 559 67.63 -43.30 20.75
CA GLN A 559 69.04 -43.15 21.06
C GLN A 559 69.43 -43.83 22.39
N ILE A 560 68.58 -43.74 23.42
CA ILE A 560 68.82 -44.42 24.71
C ILE A 560 68.72 -45.94 24.55
N LEU A 561 67.73 -46.44 23.82
CA LEU A 561 67.56 -47.87 23.56
C LEU A 561 68.76 -48.44 22.79
N ASP A 562 69.26 -47.73 21.78
CA ASP A 562 70.45 -48.15 21.04
C ASP A 562 71.68 -48.23 21.95
N LEU A 563 71.86 -47.27 22.87
CA LEU A 563 72.93 -47.32 23.88
C LEU A 563 72.78 -48.52 24.83
N MET A 564 71.57 -48.82 25.28
CA MET A 564 71.30 -49.98 26.14
C MET A 564 71.57 -51.31 25.44
N VAL A 565 71.24 -51.43 24.15
CA VAL A 565 71.53 -52.63 23.36
C VAL A 565 73.04 -52.87 23.26
N VAL A 566 73.82 -51.80 23.08
CA VAL A 566 75.30 -51.89 23.08
C VAL A 566 75.82 -52.33 24.45
N GLU A 567 75.32 -51.77 25.56
CA GLU A 567 75.72 -52.17 26.91
C GLU A 567 75.35 -53.63 27.23
N ILE A 568 74.16 -54.11 26.82
CA ILE A 568 73.75 -55.51 27.01
C ILE A 568 74.68 -56.45 26.24
N ALA A 569 75.02 -56.11 24.99
CA ALA A 569 75.95 -56.90 24.19
C ALA A 569 77.36 -56.95 24.81
N GLU A 570 77.82 -55.86 25.43
CA GLU A 570 79.08 -55.86 26.19
C GLU A 570 79.02 -56.75 27.43
N ILE A 571 77.89 -56.74 28.16
CA ILE A 571 77.69 -57.60 29.33
C ILE A 571 77.63 -59.07 28.93
N GLU A 572 76.93 -59.42 27.85
CA GLU A 572 76.89 -60.79 27.34
C GLU A 572 78.26 -61.27 26.90
N ASN A 573 79.04 -60.44 26.20
CA ASN A 573 80.42 -60.79 25.84
C ASN A 573 81.30 -61.01 27.09
N LYS A 574 81.17 -60.17 28.13
CA LYS A 574 81.87 -60.37 29.41
C LYS A 574 81.43 -61.68 30.09
N LYS A 575 80.13 -62.01 30.05
CA LYS A 575 79.59 -63.26 30.61
C LYS A 575 80.12 -64.49 29.87
N ILE A 576 80.16 -64.46 28.53
CA ILE A 576 80.73 -65.52 27.70
C ILE A 576 82.23 -65.68 28.04
N GLY A 577 82.97 -64.58 28.14
CA GLY A 577 84.37 -64.59 28.55
C GLY A 577 84.59 -65.23 29.93
N PHE A 578 83.74 -64.89 30.90
CA PHE A 578 83.78 -65.49 32.24
C PHE A 578 83.45 -66.99 32.22
N HIS A 579 82.45 -67.41 31.43
CA HIS A 579 82.08 -68.83 31.32
C HIS A 579 83.21 -69.67 30.70
N VAL A 580 83.92 -69.13 29.70
CA VAL A 580 85.11 -69.78 29.12
C VAL A 580 86.23 -69.92 30.15
N GLN A 581 86.44 -68.91 31.01
CA GLN A 581 87.40 -69.01 32.13
C GLN A 581 86.98 -70.07 33.15
N CYS A 582 85.71 -70.12 33.55
CA CYS A 582 85.20 -71.13 34.49
C CYS A 582 85.34 -72.55 33.92
N ALA A 583 84.99 -72.77 32.66
CA ALA A 583 85.16 -74.06 31.99
C ALA A 583 86.64 -74.48 31.88
N GLY A 584 87.54 -73.50 31.74
CA GLY A 584 88.98 -73.73 31.79
C GLY A 584 89.47 -74.20 33.17
N ILE A 585 88.91 -73.65 34.25
CA ILE A 585 89.23 -74.06 35.63
C ILE A 585 88.67 -75.47 35.92
N GLU A 586 87.44 -75.76 35.49
CA GLU A 586 86.80 -77.06 35.70
C GLU A 586 87.59 -78.20 35.05
N LYS A 587 88.18 -77.95 33.87
CA LYS A 587 89.09 -78.90 33.19
C LYS A 587 90.46 -79.06 33.84
N ALA A 588 90.87 -78.14 34.72
CA ALA A 588 92.15 -78.23 35.43
C ALA A 588 92.05 -78.94 36.78
N VAL A 589 90.81 -79.15 37.28
CA VAL A 589 90.54 -79.80 38.58
C VAL A 589 90.19 -81.29 38.41
N LEU A 590 89.77 -81.70 37.21
CA LEU A 590 89.63 -83.11 36.79
C LEU A 590 90.92 -83.59 36.14
#